data_AF-A0A7Y5M8A2-F1
#
_entry.id   AF-A0A7Y5M8A2-F1
#
_cell.length_a   1.000
_cell.length_b   1.000
_cell.length_c   1.000
_cell.angle_alpha   90.00
_cell.angle_beta   90.00
_cell.angle_gamma   90.00
#
_symmetry.space_group_name_H-M   'P 1'
#
loop_
_entity.id
_entity.type
_entity.pdbx_description
1 polymer ?
#
loop_
_entity_poly.entity_id
_entity_poly.type
_entity_poly.pdbx_seq_one_letter_code
_entity_poly.pdbx_strand_id
1 'polypeptide(L)'
;MPKTLIEPFRIKSVEPIRMTTRAERERLLEEAKLNVFKLRAEDVLIDWLTDSGTGAMSSRQWGAIMEGDESYAGARSFYRLEKVIQDITGMQYFVPTHQGRAAEKVL
;
A
#
# COMPACT_ATOMS: atom_id res chain seq x y z
N MET A 1 -17.10 -16.25 21.54
CA MET A 1 -16.43 -16.85 20.37
C MET A 1 -16.23 -15.76 19.34
N PRO A 2 -15.06 -15.67 18.67
CA PRO A 2 -14.89 -14.71 17.58
C PRO A 2 -15.88 -15.04 16.45
N LYS A 3 -16.50 -14.00 15.87
CA LYS A 3 -17.40 -14.13 14.72
C LYS A 3 -16.54 -14.06 13.46
N THR A 4 -16.44 -15.16 12.72
CA THR A 4 -15.79 -15.15 11.40
C THR A 4 -16.64 -14.31 10.45
N LEU A 5 -16.05 -13.26 9.89
CA LEU A 5 -16.65 -12.47 8.81
C LEU A 5 -16.17 -13.05 7.49
N ILE A 6 -17.10 -13.27 6.56
CA ILE A 6 -16.76 -13.67 5.18
C ILE A 6 -16.25 -12.43 4.46
N GLU A 7 -15.09 -12.53 3.81
CA GLU A 7 -14.53 -11.44 3.04
C GLU A 7 -15.49 -11.02 1.91
N PRO A 8 -15.86 -9.74 1.79
CA PRO A 8 -16.75 -9.25 0.73
C PRO A 8 -16.01 -9.08 -0.61
N PHE A 9 -14.99 -9.89 -0.85
CA PHE A 9 -14.16 -9.91 -2.06
C PHE A 9 -13.61 -11.32 -2.29
N ARG A 10 -13.00 -11.53 -3.46
CA ARG A 10 -12.37 -12.80 -3.83
C ARG A 10 -10.93 -12.53 -4.24
N ILE A 11 -10.03 -13.48 -3.99
CA ILE A 11 -8.64 -13.40 -4.42
C ILE A 11 -8.59 -13.39 -5.96
N LYS A 12 -7.91 -12.38 -6.53
CA LYS A 12 -7.70 -12.26 -7.98
C LYS A 12 -6.29 -12.69 -8.40
N SER A 13 -5.31 -12.39 -7.57
CA SER A 13 -3.90 -12.72 -7.73
C SER A 13 -3.29 -12.97 -6.35
N VAL A 14 -2.15 -13.67 -6.30
CA VAL A 14 -1.40 -13.97 -5.08
C VAL A 14 0.06 -13.57 -5.27
N GLU A 15 0.71 -13.20 -4.16
CA GLU A 15 2.16 -13.03 -4.08
C GLU A 15 2.74 -14.20 -3.27
N PRO A 16 3.75 -14.93 -3.80
CA PRO A 16 4.36 -16.03 -3.07
C PRO A 16 5.07 -15.55 -1.79
N ILE A 17 4.91 -16.31 -0.70
CA ILE A 17 5.64 -16.08 0.55
C ILE A 17 6.61 -17.23 0.82
N ARG A 18 7.78 -16.92 1.39
CA ARG A 18 8.77 -17.91 1.81
C ARG A 18 8.52 -18.32 3.26
N MET A 19 8.49 -19.63 3.52
CA MET A 19 8.41 -20.15 4.88
C MET A 19 9.80 -20.45 5.43
N THR A 20 10.29 -19.58 6.32
CA THR A 20 11.56 -19.78 7.02
C THR A 20 11.41 -20.81 8.14
N THR A 21 12.50 -21.52 8.43
CA THR A 21 12.65 -22.32 9.64
C THR A 21 12.96 -21.42 10.84
N ARG A 22 12.79 -21.97 12.04
CA ARG A 22 13.14 -21.24 13.27
C ARG A 22 14.64 -20.88 13.32
N ALA A 23 15.52 -21.80 12.96
CA ALA A 23 16.96 -21.58 12.97
C ALA A 23 17.40 -20.49 11.98
N GLU A 24 16.77 -20.42 10.79
CA GLU A 24 16.99 -19.30 9.86
C GLU A 24 16.57 -17.97 10.49
N ARG A 25 15.40 -17.91 11.12
CA ARG A 25 14.92 -16.67 11.76
C ARG A 25 15.82 -16.21 12.90
N GLU A 26 16.32 -17.13 13.73
CA GLU A 26 17.26 -16.80 14.81
C GLU A 26 18.53 -16.16 14.25
N ARG A 27 19.14 -16.79 13.23
CA ARG A 27 20.33 -16.23 12.55
C ARG A 27 20.05 -14.86 11.91
N LEU A 28 18.94 -14.73 11.18
CA LEU A 28 18.55 -13.48 10.52
C LEU A 28 18.32 -12.34 11.52
N LEU A 29 17.72 -12.64 12.68
CA LEU A 29 17.53 -11.66 13.75
C LEU A 29 18.85 -11.26 14.40
N GLU A 30 19.78 -12.19 14.60
CA GLU A 30 21.12 -11.89 15.08
C GLU A 30 21.89 -10.98 14.09
N GLU A 31 21.88 -11.32 12.80
CA GLU A 31 22.47 -10.51 11.72
C GLU A 31 21.85 -9.10 11.65
N ALA A 32 20.53 -9.01 11.84
CA ALA A 32 19.79 -7.75 11.92
C ALA A 32 20.02 -6.98 13.23
N LYS A 33 20.84 -7.50 14.16
CA LYS A 33 21.08 -6.92 15.49
C LYS A 33 19.78 -6.70 16.27
N LEU A 34 18.86 -7.66 16.17
CA LEU A 34 17.53 -7.65 16.78
C LEU A 34 16.66 -6.45 16.37
N ASN A 35 16.96 -5.78 15.26
CA ASN A 35 16.15 -4.71 14.70
C ASN A 35 15.42 -5.20 13.44
N VAL A 36 14.12 -5.42 13.55
CA VAL A 36 13.28 -5.95 12.46
C VAL A 36 13.22 -5.05 11.22
N PHE A 37 13.47 -3.74 11.35
CA PHE A 37 13.59 -2.83 10.20
C PHE A 37 14.76 -3.18 9.27
N LYS A 38 15.70 -4.01 9.73
CA LYS A 38 16.86 -4.46 8.96
C LYS A 38 16.67 -5.82 8.30
N LEU A 39 15.54 -6.50 8.56
CA LEU A 39 15.22 -7.75 7.87
C LEU A 39 14.87 -7.47 6.41
N ARG A 40 15.19 -8.42 5.54
CA ARG A 40 14.69 -8.39 4.16
C ARG A 40 13.24 -8.86 4.14
N ALA A 41 12.42 -8.26 3.30
CA ALA A 41 11.00 -8.64 3.18
C ALA A 41 10.82 -10.12 2.79
N GLU A 42 11.69 -10.66 1.93
CA GLU A 42 11.66 -12.08 1.50
C GLU A 42 11.84 -13.09 2.64
N ASP A 43 12.38 -12.66 3.78
CA ASP A 43 12.62 -13.49 4.96
C ASP A 43 11.48 -13.38 6.01
N VAL A 44 10.52 -12.48 5.78
CA VAL A 44 9.38 -12.22 6.67
C VAL A 44 8.15 -12.95 6.13
N LEU A 45 7.62 -13.90 6.91
CA LEU A 45 6.48 -14.72 6.48
C LEU A 45 5.16 -13.93 6.46
N ILE A 46 4.93 -13.11 7.48
CA ILE A 46 3.77 -12.22 7.61
C ILE A 46 4.32 -10.88 8.08
N ASP A 47 4.19 -9.84 7.26
CA ASP A 47 4.67 -8.51 7.57
C ASP A 47 3.56 -7.65 8.18
N TRP A 48 3.73 -7.28 9.45
CA TRP A 48 2.86 -6.37 10.20
C TRP A 48 3.60 -5.11 10.64
N LEU A 49 4.69 -4.76 9.96
CA LEU A 49 5.48 -3.58 10.31
C LEU A 49 4.68 -2.28 10.12
N THR A 50 3.86 -2.20 9.07
CA THR A 50 3.02 -1.03 8.77
C THR A 50 1.83 -1.39 7.87
N ASP A 51 0.77 -0.59 7.96
CA ASP A 51 -0.35 -0.53 7.04
C ASP A 51 -0.16 0.51 5.90
N SER A 52 0.96 1.24 5.92
CA SER A 52 1.26 2.30 4.95
C SER A 52 1.80 1.73 3.63
N GLY A 53 0.99 1.79 2.57
CA GLY A 53 1.40 1.36 1.23
C GLY A 53 1.43 -0.16 1.01
N THR A 54 1.00 -0.96 1.99
CA THR A 54 1.02 -2.43 1.97
C THR A 54 -0.35 -3.05 1.62
N GLY A 55 -1.31 -2.24 1.15
CA GLY A 55 -2.65 -2.69 0.80
C GLY A 55 -2.72 -3.43 -0.54
N ALA A 56 -3.56 -4.47 -0.61
CA ALA A 56 -3.86 -5.16 -1.88
C ALA A 56 -4.87 -4.36 -2.73
N MET A 57 -4.45 -3.91 -3.90
CA MET A 57 -5.33 -3.21 -4.85
C MET A 57 -6.31 -4.17 -5.55
N SER A 58 -7.51 -3.67 -5.82
CA SER A 58 -8.52 -4.36 -6.63
C SER A 58 -8.12 -4.46 -8.11
N SER A 59 -8.76 -5.37 -8.85
CA SER A 59 -8.58 -5.46 -10.31
C SER A 59 -8.95 -4.16 -11.05
N ARG A 60 -9.89 -3.37 -10.52
CA ARG A 60 -10.28 -2.08 -11.10
C ARG A 60 -9.19 -1.03 -10.93
N GLN A 61 -8.49 -1.04 -9.79
CA GLN A 61 -7.35 -0.15 -9.56
C GLN A 61 -6.20 -0.51 -10.48
N TRP A 62 -5.87 -1.80 -10.62
CA TRP A 62 -4.88 -2.26 -11.60
C TRP A 62 -5.25 -1.88 -13.04
N GLY A 63 -6.52 -2.00 -13.44
CA GLY A 63 -6.98 -1.54 -14.75
C GLY A 63 -6.80 -0.02 -14.93
N ALA A 64 -7.12 0.78 -13.91
CA ALA A 64 -6.94 2.22 -13.96
C ALA A 64 -5.46 2.65 -14.08
N ILE A 65 -4.51 1.86 -13.53
CA ILE A 65 -3.07 2.09 -13.74
C ILE A 65 -2.71 1.91 -15.21
N MET A 66 -3.26 0.89 -15.89
CA MET A 66 -2.99 0.64 -17.31
C MET A 66 -3.58 1.71 -18.24
N GLU A 67 -4.61 2.43 -17.78
CA GLU A 67 -5.25 3.54 -18.51
C GLU A 67 -4.67 4.91 -18.12
N GLY A 68 -3.53 4.93 -17.42
CA GLY A 68 -2.87 6.14 -16.93
C GLY A 68 -2.64 7.21 -18.00
N ASP A 69 -2.92 8.46 -17.63
CA ASP A 69 -2.61 9.64 -18.45
C ASP A 69 -1.37 10.31 -17.88
N GLU A 70 -0.23 10.09 -18.55
CA GLU A 70 1.11 10.55 -18.12
C GLU A 70 1.44 11.96 -18.63
N SER A 71 0.42 12.73 -19.01
CA SER A 71 0.59 14.12 -19.46
C SER A 71 1.12 14.99 -18.32
N TYR A 72 2.12 15.83 -18.62
CA TYR A 72 2.78 16.69 -17.63
C TYR A 72 1.84 17.75 -17.01
N ALA A 73 0.83 18.20 -17.75
CA ALA A 73 -0.18 19.14 -17.28
C ALA A 73 -1.56 18.75 -17.82
N GLY A 74 -2.60 18.92 -16.99
CA GLY A 74 -3.99 18.66 -17.40
C GLY A 74 -4.34 17.18 -17.57
N ALA A 75 -3.62 16.26 -16.90
CA ALA A 75 -3.90 14.83 -16.98
C ALA A 75 -5.34 14.50 -16.52
N ARG A 76 -6.02 13.59 -17.24
CA ARG A 76 -7.38 13.16 -16.90
C ARG A 76 -7.49 12.55 -15.49
N SER A 77 -6.43 11.90 -15.03
CA SER A 77 -6.32 11.31 -13.69
C SER A 77 -6.39 12.35 -12.58
N PHE A 78 -5.82 13.53 -12.78
CA PHE A 78 -5.90 14.65 -11.83
C PHE A 78 -7.34 15.09 -11.61
N TYR A 79 -8.08 15.39 -12.68
CA TYR A 79 -9.46 15.86 -12.57
C TYR A 79 -10.40 14.80 -11.99
N ARG A 80 -10.14 13.51 -12.28
CA ARG A 80 -10.86 12.41 -11.65
C ARG A 80 -10.62 12.38 -10.13
N LEU A 81 -9.37 12.56 -9.68
CA LEU A 81 -9.02 12.58 -8.27
C LEU A 81 -9.60 13.81 -7.56
N GLU A 82 -9.45 15.00 -8.16
CA GLU A 82 -10.01 16.26 -7.65
C GLU A 82 -11.51 16.13 -7.40
N LYS A 83 -12.27 15.62 -8.39
CA LYS A 83 -13.71 15.41 -8.25
C LYS A 83 -14.05 14.48 -7.09
N VAL A 84 -13.36 13.35 -6.96
CA VAL A 84 -13.63 12.38 -5.87
C VAL A 84 -13.29 12.98 -4.50
N ILE A 85 -12.20 13.73 -4.39
CA ILE A 85 -11.84 14.42 -3.14
C ILE A 85 -12.92 15.45 -2.78
N GLN A 86 -13.38 16.25 -3.74
CA GLN A 86 -14.48 17.20 -3.53
C GLN A 86 -15.77 16.49 -3.11
N ASP A 87 -16.15 15.39 -3.78
CA ASP A 87 -17.36 14.62 -3.47
C ASP A 87 -17.33 14.02 -2.05
N ILE A 88 -16.16 13.56 -1.59
CA ILE A 88 -16.00 12.91 -0.27
C ILE A 88 -15.83 13.95 0.85
N THR A 89 -15.04 14.99 0.62
CA THR A 89 -14.57 15.91 1.69
C THR A 89 -15.26 17.26 1.68
N GLY A 90 -15.85 17.67 0.55
CA GLY A 90 -16.39 19.01 0.34
C GLY A 90 -15.33 20.13 0.21
N MET A 91 -14.04 19.80 0.21
CA MET A 91 -12.97 20.80 0.09
C MET A 91 -12.93 21.41 -1.31
N GLN A 92 -12.99 22.74 -1.41
CA GLN A 92 -13.01 23.44 -2.70
C GLN A 92 -11.72 23.26 -3.51
N TYR A 93 -10.57 23.22 -2.83
CA TYR A 93 -9.26 23.15 -3.46
C TYR A 93 -8.55 21.85 -3.09
N PHE A 94 -7.80 21.30 -4.05
CA PHE A 94 -7.04 20.07 -3.91
C PHE A 94 -5.64 20.24 -4.52
N VAL A 95 -4.63 19.75 -3.81
CA VAL A 95 -3.25 19.70 -4.31
C VAL A 95 -2.71 18.28 -4.08
N PRO A 96 -2.45 17.48 -5.13
CA PRO A 96 -1.88 16.16 -4.98
C PRO A 96 -0.42 16.25 -4.50
N THR A 97 -0.04 15.32 -3.64
CA THR A 97 1.35 15.08 -3.26
C THR A 97 1.65 13.59 -3.35
N HIS A 98 2.92 13.20 -3.31
CA HIS A 98 3.27 11.79 -3.42
C HIS A 98 2.82 10.96 -2.20
N GLN A 99 2.75 11.55 -1.00
CA GLN A 99 2.23 10.94 0.22
C GLN A 99 1.99 11.96 1.34
N GLY A 100 1.43 11.53 2.47
CA GLY A 100 1.05 12.39 3.60
C GLY A 100 2.14 13.32 4.12
N ARG A 101 3.36 12.82 4.35
CA ARG A 101 4.49 13.65 4.85
C ARG A 101 4.88 14.81 3.93
N ALA A 102 4.57 14.72 2.64
CA ALA A 102 4.79 15.81 1.71
C ALA A 102 3.70 16.86 1.84
N ALA A 103 2.43 16.43 1.95
CA ALA A 103 1.30 17.33 2.20
C ALA A 103 1.49 18.15 3.48
N GLU A 104 2.06 17.57 4.53
CA GLU A 104 2.40 18.27 5.78
C GLU A 104 3.37 19.45 5.60
N LYS A 105 4.14 19.47 4.50
CA LYS A 105 5.18 20.47 4.21
C LYS A 105 4.84 21.42 3.05
N VAL A 106 3.61 21.37 2.55
CA VAL A 106 3.17 22.24 1.44
C VAL A 106 2.98 23.70 1.90
N LEU A 107 2.98 23.95 3.22
CA LEU A 107 2.94 25.25 3.88
C LEU A 107 4.03 25.34 4.95
#